data_AF-A0A930VSM8-F1
#
_entry.id   AF-A0A930VSM8-F1
#
_cell.length_a   1.000
_cell.length_b   1.000
_cell.length_c   1.000
_cell.angle_alpha   90.00
_cell.angle_beta   90.00
_cell.angle_gamma   90.00
#
_symmetry.space_group_name_H-M   'P 1'
#
loop_
_entity.id
_entity.type
_entity.pdbx_description
1 polymer ?
#
loop_
_entity_poly.entity_id
_entity_poly.type
_entity_poly.pdbx_seq_one_letter_code
_entity_poly.pdbx_strand_id
1 'polypeptide(L)'
;MDAVRPTTMLRSLAPVLLCSSVVLTGCGGDDTATAVDPDHEVALSPGEGCGDAFFWAVNPADTVAVAVTVEQRDRSQTDPTRAAYDVGDDGLTVTIVRGHDLAASFCTDLIVNDPIDSETPATAGQVGIELDPLQPDFQGCGTTHGTATLSGVEGDGLRFADVTIESANIGCYAG
;
A
#
# COMPACT_ATOMS: atom_id res chain seq x y z
N MET A 1 54.00 -45.27 -3.07
CA MET A 1 54.87 -45.06 -1.90
C MET A 1 54.36 -43.76 -1.31
N ASP A 2 53.52 -43.69 -0.27
CA ASP A 2 53.26 -44.49 0.94
C ASP A 2 51.73 -44.45 1.23
N ALA A 3 51.03 -45.55 1.53
CA ALA A 3 50.64 -46.00 2.89
C ALA A 3 50.13 -44.85 3.80
N VAL A 4 48.93 -44.85 4.35
CA VAL A 4 48.51 -45.61 5.55
C VAL A 4 46.99 -45.37 5.80
N ARG A 5 46.17 -46.43 5.89
CA ARG A 5 44.86 -46.50 6.62
C ARG A 5 45.15 -46.51 8.15
N PRO A 6 44.24 -46.37 9.15
CA PRO A 6 42.78 -46.53 9.19
C PRO A 6 42.11 -45.45 10.11
N THR A 7 40.83 -45.45 10.50
CA THR A 7 40.25 -46.25 11.60
C THR A 7 38.82 -45.75 11.86
N THR A 8 37.86 -46.67 11.81
CA THR A 8 36.50 -46.52 12.32
C THR A 8 36.51 -46.27 13.83
N MET A 9 35.79 -45.27 14.34
CA MET A 9 35.23 -45.36 15.70
C MET A 9 33.82 -44.77 15.74
N LEU A 10 32.88 -45.70 15.86
CA LEU A 10 31.57 -45.56 16.46
C LEU A 10 31.71 -44.96 17.87
N ARG A 11 30.97 -43.91 18.20
CA ARG A 11 30.64 -43.61 19.60
C ARG A 11 29.28 -42.94 19.72
N SER A 12 28.31 -43.78 20.06
CA SER A 12 27.05 -43.44 20.70
C SER A 12 27.31 -42.64 21.98
N LEU A 13 26.48 -41.61 22.25
CA LEU A 13 26.03 -41.16 23.58
C LEU A 13 25.15 -39.88 23.42
N ALA A 14 23.83 -40.06 23.40
CA ALA A 14 22.92 -39.17 24.14
C ALA A 14 22.95 -39.59 25.63
N PRO A 15 22.35 -38.88 26.62
CA PRO A 15 21.64 -37.58 26.63
C PRO A 15 22.14 -36.64 27.76
N VAL A 16 21.86 -35.33 27.73
CA VAL A 16 21.77 -34.53 28.97
C VAL A 16 20.69 -33.45 28.82
N LEU A 17 19.57 -33.65 29.52
CA LEU A 17 18.67 -32.58 29.95
C LEU A 17 19.47 -31.57 30.77
N LEU A 18 19.58 -30.31 30.31
CA LEU A 18 19.87 -29.19 31.20
C LEU A 18 18.61 -28.33 31.33
N CYS A 19 17.90 -28.55 32.42
CA CYS A 19 17.09 -27.51 33.05
C CYS A 19 18.03 -26.38 33.48
N SER A 20 17.94 -25.22 32.83
CA SER A 20 18.54 -23.98 33.33
C SER A 20 17.46 -22.93 33.38
N SER A 21 16.79 -22.90 34.53
CA SER A 21 15.92 -21.83 34.99
C SER A 21 16.77 -20.57 35.23
N VAL A 22 16.77 -19.66 34.27
CA VAL A 22 17.22 -18.28 34.50
C VAL A 22 15.99 -17.46 34.86
N VAL A 23 15.78 -17.28 36.16
CA VAL A 23 14.87 -16.27 36.70
C VAL A 23 15.63 -14.95 36.64
N LEU A 24 15.42 -14.17 35.58
CA LEU A 24 15.79 -12.76 35.53
C LEU A 24 14.57 -11.95 35.98
N THR A 25 14.58 -11.60 37.26
CA THR A 25 13.81 -10.49 37.82
C THR A 25 14.40 -9.19 37.27
N GLY A 26 13.81 -8.68 36.18
CA GLY A 26 14.08 -7.35 35.62
C GLY A 26 12.84 -6.48 35.78
N CYS A 27 13.02 -5.32 36.42
CA CYS A 27 11.95 -4.37 36.75
C CYS A 27 11.40 -3.68 35.49
N GLY A 28 10.06 -3.54 35.47
CA GLY A 28 9.36 -2.30 35.10
C GLY A 28 9.72 -1.67 33.77
N GLY A 29 8.99 -2.07 32.74
CA GLY A 29 8.95 -1.44 31.44
C GLY A 29 8.03 -2.28 30.57
N ASP A 30 6.72 -2.18 30.80
CA ASP A 30 5.70 -2.63 29.85
C ASP A 30 5.82 -1.76 28.59
N ASP A 31 6.88 -1.96 27.81
CA ASP A 31 6.83 -1.73 26.38
C ASP A 31 6.06 -2.91 25.81
N THR A 32 4.74 -2.85 25.99
CA THR A 32 3.80 -3.64 25.21
C THR A 32 4.03 -3.21 23.77
N ALA A 33 4.92 -3.91 23.06
CA ALA A 33 4.84 -3.99 21.62
C ALA A 33 3.42 -4.49 21.35
N THR A 34 2.51 -3.56 21.08
CA THR A 34 1.17 -3.86 20.60
C THR A 34 1.37 -4.72 19.37
N ALA A 35 1.17 -6.03 19.54
CA ALA A 35 1.03 -6.94 18.44
C ALA A 35 -0.08 -6.34 17.57
N VAL A 36 0.29 -5.89 16.38
CA VAL A 36 -0.68 -5.50 15.36
C VAL A 36 -1.51 -6.75 15.13
N ASP A 37 -2.80 -6.67 15.44
CA ASP A 37 -3.74 -7.74 15.18
C ASP A 37 -3.70 -8.02 13.67
N PRO A 38 -3.25 -9.21 13.23
CA PRO A 38 -3.08 -9.52 11.82
C PRO A 38 -4.41 -9.50 11.05
N ASP A 39 -5.54 -9.50 11.75
CA ASP A 39 -6.88 -9.42 11.17
C ASP A 39 -7.46 -7.99 11.25
N HIS A 40 -6.76 -7.02 11.85
CA HIS A 40 -7.23 -5.65 11.95
C HIS A 40 -6.87 -4.83 10.71
N GLU A 41 -7.81 -4.76 9.79
CA GLU A 41 -7.70 -3.93 8.59
C GLU A 41 -8.00 -2.46 8.90
N VAL A 42 -7.20 -1.56 8.35
CA VAL A 42 -7.45 -0.12 8.38
C VAL A 42 -8.60 0.20 7.43
N ALA A 43 -9.73 0.62 7.99
CA ALA A 43 -10.86 1.08 7.20
C ALA A 43 -10.51 2.35 6.42
N LEU A 44 -10.94 2.41 5.17
CA LEU A 44 -10.77 3.55 4.28
C LEU A 44 -12.13 4.14 3.90
N SER A 45 -12.18 5.47 3.86
CA SER A 45 -13.25 6.23 3.22
C SER A 45 -12.78 6.58 1.80
N PRO A 46 -13.58 6.29 0.77
CA PRO A 46 -13.19 6.66 -0.59
C PRO A 46 -13.07 8.18 -0.69
N GLY A 47 -11.97 8.63 -1.29
CA GLY A 47 -11.77 10.02 -1.65
C GLY A 47 -12.26 10.27 -3.06
N GLU A 48 -11.42 10.94 -3.85
CA GLU A 48 -11.69 11.30 -5.24
C GLU A 48 -10.51 10.88 -6.12
N GLY A 49 -10.54 11.30 -7.39
CA GLY A 49 -9.42 11.18 -8.31
C GLY A 49 -9.19 12.47 -9.08
N CYS A 50 -8.01 12.59 -9.68
CA CYS A 50 -7.63 13.71 -10.53
C CYS A 50 -6.45 13.32 -11.43
N GLY A 51 -5.89 14.29 -12.16
CA GLY A 51 -4.79 14.11 -13.09
C GLY A 51 -5.12 13.11 -14.19
N ASP A 52 -4.10 12.44 -14.73
CA ASP A 52 -4.28 11.44 -15.77
C ASP A 52 -5.02 10.20 -15.28
N ALA A 53 -4.70 9.71 -14.07
CA ALA A 53 -5.37 8.63 -13.35
C ALA A 53 -4.79 8.50 -11.92
N PHE A 54 -4.98 9.54 -11.11
CA PHE A 54 -4.68 9.52 -9.67
C PHE A 54 -5.97 9.29 -8.89
N PHE A 55 -5.94 8.41 -7.88
CA PHE A 55 -7.05 8.12 -6.98
C PHE A 55 -6.52 8.06 -5.55
N TRP A 56 -7.36 8.39 -4.57
CA TRP A 56 -6.98 8.27 -3.17
C TRP A 56 -8.15 7.87 -2.27
N ALA A 57 -7.81 7.25 -1.15
CA ALA A 57 -8.74 6.97 -0.05
C ALA A 57 -8.02 7.21 1.28
N VAL A 58 -8.72 7.75 2.29
CA VAL A 58 -8.16 8.08 3.60
C VAL A 58 -8.84 7.29 4.71
N ASN A 59 -8.14 7.03 5.80
CA ASN A 59 -8.81 6.52 6.99
C ASN A 59 -9.74 7.60 7.60
N PRO A 60 -10.74 7.21 8.41
CA PRO A 60 -11.66 8.18 9.05
C PRO A 60 -10.99 9.22 9.96
N ALA A 61 -9.76 8.95 10.42
CA ALA A 61 -8.98 9.88 11.22
C ALA A 61 -8.21 10.91 10.38
N ASP A 62 -8.18 10.75 9.07
CA ASP A 62 -7.48 11.60 8.11
C ASP A 62 -5.97 11.70 8.35
N THR A 63 -5.36 10.58 8.72
CA THR A 63 -3.93 10.47 9.08
C THR A 63 -3.15 9.42 8.28
N VAL A 64 -3.87 8.54 7.59
CA VAL A 64 -3.27 7.54 6.69
C VAL A 64 -4.13 7.48 5.42
N ALA A 65 -3.48 7.54 4.27
CA ALA A 65 -4.11 7.41 2.97
C ALA A 65 -3.45 6.32 2.12
N VAL A 66 -4.23 5.75 1.21
CA VAL A 66 -3.72 4.98 0.09
C VAL A 66 -3.94 5.80 -1.17
N ALA A 67 -2.85 6.16 -1.83
CA ALA A 67 -2.84 6.90 -3.08
C ALA A 67 -2.42 5.96 -4.22
N VAL A 68 -3.12 6.05 -5.34
CA VAL A 68 -2.93 5.19 -6.51
C VAL A 68 -2.73 6.07 -7.73
N THR A 69 -1.64 5.84 -8.45
CA THR A 69 -1.36 6.48 -9.74
C THR A 69 -1.20 5.40 -10.79
N VAL A 70 -1.82 5.59 -11.95
CA VAL A 70 -1.66 4.69 -13.10
C VAL A 70 -1.26 5.49 -14.33
N GLU A 71 -0.27 5.01 -15.06
CA GLU A 71 0.12 5.62 -16.34
C GLU A 71 -0.88 5.24 -17.43
N GLN A 72 -1.73 6.19 -17.84
CA GLN A 72 -2.81 5.95 -18.82
C GLN A 72 -2.83 6.99 -19.95
N ARG A 73 -1.65 7.47 -20.34
CA ARG A 73 -1.48 8.47 -21.41
C ARG A 73 -1.96 7.98 -22.78
N ASP A 74 -1.87 6.67 -23.01
CA ASP A 74 -2.25 6.03 -24.28
C ASP A 74 -3.64 5.39 -24.24
N ARG A 75 -4.50 5.79 -23.29
CA ARG A 75 -5.87 5.25 -23.19
C ARG A 75 -6.69 5.51 -24.45
N SER A 76 -7.65 4.64 -24.73
CA SER A 76 -8.49 4.74 -25.93
C SER A 76 -9.39 5.98 -25.89
N GLN A 77 -9.64 6.57 -27.07
CA GLN A 77 -10.60 7.66 -27.26
C GLN A 77 -12.04 7.16 -27.48
N THR A 78 -12.22 5.86 -27.68
CA THR A 78 -13.52 5.28 -28.06
C THR A 78 -13.99 4.21 -27.10
N ASP A 79 -13.07 3.52 -26.42
CA ASP A 79 -13.37 2.36 -25.59
C ASP A 79 -12.91 2.60 -24.15
N PRO A 80 -13.69 2.15 -23.14
CA PRO A 80 -13.24 2.21 -21.76
C PRO A 80 -11.94 1.44 -21.59
N THR A 81 -11.05 1.98 -20.77
CA THR A 81 -9.84 1.27 -20.36
C THR A 81 -10.15 0.47 -19.11
N ARG A 82 -9.89 -0.83 -19.15
CA ARG A 82 -10.01 -1.73 -18.00
C ARG A 82 -8.71 -2.46 -17.80
N ALA A 83 -8.16 -2.36 -16.61
CA ALA A 83 -6.92 -3.01 -16.24
C ALA A 83 -7.00 -3.54 -14.80
N ALA A 84 -6.29 -4.63 -14.55
CA ALA A 84 -6.07 -5.16 -13.23
C ALA A 84 -4.55 -5.27 -13.04
N TYR A 85 -4.08 -4.80 -11.91
CA TYR A 85 -2.67 -4.72 -11.56
C TYR A 85 -2.45 -5.40 -10.22
N ASP A 86 -1.33 -6.09 -10.09
CA ASP A 86 -0.76 -6.43 -8.79
C ASP A 86 0.16 -5.28 -8.33
N VAL A 87 0.22 -5.02 -7.02
CA VAL A 87 1.16 -4.04 -6.47
C VAL A 87 2.60 -4.44 -6.83
N GLY A 88 3.30 -3.53 -7.50
CA GLY A 88 4.66 -3.74 -8.03
C GLY A 88 4.71 -3.93 -9.55
N ASP A 89 3.56 -4.05 -10.22
CA ASP A 89 3.50 -4.05 -11.68
C ASP A 89 3.97 -2.72 -12.28
N ASP A 90 4.62 -2.80 -13.43
CA ASP A 90 5.02 -1.62 -14.20
C ASP A 90 3.77 -0.80 -14.60
N GLY A 91 3.84 0.52 -14.46
CA GLY A 91 2.74 1.43 -14.80
C GLY A 91 1.69 1.63 -13.70
N LEU A 92 1.81 0.94 -12.57
CA LEU A 92 1.06 1.20 -11.33
C LEU A 92 2.01 1.75 -10.26
N THR A 93 1.56 2.74 -9.51
CA THR A 93 2.19 3.15 -8.24
C THR A 93 1.12 3.22 -7.17
N VAL A 94 1.32 2.49 -6.07
CA VAL A 94 0.47 2.54 -4.89
C VAL A 94 1.34 2.99 -3.72
N THR A 95 0.95 4.09 -3.10
CA THR A 95 1.70 4.74 -2.02
C THR A 95 0.82 4.84 -0.79
N ILE A 96 1.37 4.43 0.34
CA ILE A 96 0.82 4.68 1.67
C ILE A 96 1.36 6.02 2.14
N VAL A 97 0.46 6.97 2.38
CA VAL A 97 0.78 8.33 2.83
C VAL A 97 0.39 8.45 4.29
N ARG A 98 1.26 9.00 5.14
CA ARG A 98 0.93 9.39 6.51
C ARG A 98 1.04 10.89 6.70
N GLY A 99 0.23 11.40 7.61
CA GLY A 99 0.27 12.80 8.01
C GLY A 99 -0.99 13.23 8.75
N HIS A 100 -1.49 14.41 8.42
CA HIS A 100 -2.70 15.00 8.98
C HIS A 100 -3.45 15.79 7.90
N ASP A 101 -4.77 15.87 8.03
CA ASP A 101 -5.64 16.60 7.08
C ASP A 101 -5.41 16.14 5.62
N LEU A 102 -5.13 14.85 5.41
CA LEU A 102 -4.68 14.30 4.13
C LEU A 102 -5.73 14.46 3.03
N ALA A 103 -7.01 14.29 3.33
CA ALA A 103 -8.09 14.45 2.37
C ALA A 103 -8.11 15.84 1.74
N ALA A 104 -7.76 16.87 2.51
CA ALA A 104 -7.68 18.25 2.03
C ALA A 104 -6.43 18.54 1.20
N SER A 105 -5.49 17.59 1.14
CA SER A 105 -4.17 17.75 0.54
C SER A 105 -4.07 17.17 -0.86
N PHE A 106 -4.96 16.24 -1.20
CA PHE A 106 -5.01 15.63 -2.51
C PHE A 106 -5.83 16.46 -3.50
N CYS A 107 -5.38 16.51 -4.76
CA CYS A 107 -6.07 17.18 -5.85
C CYS A 107 -6.37 18.68 -5.59
N THR A 108 -5.44 19.40 -4.95
CA THR A 108 -5.52 20.85 -4.68
C THR A 108 -4.18 21.53 -4.93
N ASP A 109 -4.20 22.82 -5.31
CA ASP A 109 -2.99 23.67 -5.43
C ASP A 109 -2.65 24.39 -4.14
N LEU A 110 -3.54 24.33 -3.16
CA LEU A 110 -3.38 24.97 -1.86
C LEU A 110 -2.96 23.92 -0.83
N ILE A 111 -1.65 23.76 -0.68
CA ILE A 111 -1.09 22.98 0.43
C ILE A 111 -0.97 23.91 1.65
N VAL A 112 -1.69 23.59 2.71
CA VAL A 112 -1.67 24.34 3.97
C VAL A 112 -1.07 23.44 5.05
N ASN A 113 -0.12 23.97 5.82
CA ASN A 113 0.49 23.30 7.00
C ASN A 113 1.26 22.00 6.77
N ASP A 114 1.84 21.79 5.58
CA ASP A 114 2.69 20.64 5.24
C ASP A 114 2.13 19.29 5.76
N PRO A 115 1.04 18.82 5.15
CA PRO A 115 0.18 17.78 5.70
C PRO A 115 0.74 16.35 5.60
N ILE A 116 1.83 16.15 4.86
CA ILE A 116 2.39 14.83 4.60
C ILE A 116 3.69 14.65 5.39
N ASP A 117 3.68 13.70 6.32
CA ASP A 117 4.86 13.33 7.11
C ASP A 117 5.74 12.32 6.38
N SER A 118 5.13 11.37 5.67
CA SER A 118 5.87 10.30 4.99
C SER A 118 5.06 9.64 3.87
N GLU A 119 5.79 9.12 2.89
CA GLU A 119 5.26 8.32 1.78
C GLU A 119 6.07 7.02 1.65
N THR A 120 5.37 5.89 1.62
CA THR A 120 5.97 4.56 1.51
C THR A 120 5.25 3.75 0.44
N PRO A 121 5.95 3.07 -0.48
CA PRO A 121 5.30 2.18 -1.44
C PRO A 121 4.51 1.06 -0.73
N ALA A 122 3.35 0.71 -1.27
CA ALA A 122 2.68 -0.52 -0.89
C ALA A 122 3.54 -1.73 -1.31
N THR A 123 3.41 -2.82 -0.56
CA THR A 123 4.20 -4.05 -0.73
C THR A 123 3.38 -5.21 -1.29
N ALA A 124 2.05 -5.15 -1.19
CA ALA A 124 1.14 -6.14 -1.74
C ALA A 124 -0.25 -5.55 -1.98
N GLY A 125 -1.08 -6.29 -2.71
CA GLY A 125 -2.47 -5.94 -3.00
C GLY A 125 -2.76 -5.94 -4.50
N GLN A 126 -4.03 -5.71 -4.83
CA GLN A 126 -4.52 -5.63 -6.20
C GLN A 126 -5.25 -4.31 -6.42
N VAL A 127 -5.09 -3.77 -7.64
CA VAL A 127 -5.76 -2.56 -8.08
C VAL A 127 -6.49 -2.83 -9.38
N GLY A 128 -7.82 -2.76 -9.35
CA GLY A 128 -8.67 -2.75 -10.54
C GLY A 128 -8.93 -1.31 -10.98
N ILE A 129 -8.74 -1.01 -12.26
CA ILE A 129 -8.96 0.31 -12.85
C ILE A 129 -9.99 0.20 -13.98
N GLU A 130 -10.98 1.07 -13.94
CA GLU A 130 -11.86 1.34 -15.07
C GLU A 130 -11.86 2.84 -15.34
N LEU A 131 -11.51 3.25 -16.55
CA LEU A 131 -11.54 4.64 -16.99
C LEU A 131 -12.43 4.75 -18.22
N ASP A 132 -13.29 5.76 -18.23
CA ASP A 132 -14.00 6.15 -19.44
C ASP A 132 -12.99 6.52 -20.55
N PRO A 133 -13.40 6.40 -21.83
CA PRO A 133 -12.57 6.82 -22.95
C PRO A 133 -12.13 8.29 -22.85
N LEU A 134 -10.98 8.61 -23.45
CA LEU A 134 -10.59 10.00 -23.70
C LEU A 134 -11.61 10.68 -24.58
N GLN A 135 -12.24 11.74 -24.08
CA GLN A 135 -13.15 12.57 -24.87
C GLN A 135 -12.31 13.51 -25.77
N PRO A 136 -12.45 13.44 -27.12
CA PRO A 136 -11.60 14.16 -28.07
C PRO A 136 -11.85 15.68 -28.15
N ASP A 137 -12.97 16.17 -27.61
CA ASP A 137 -13.45 17.56 -27.72
C ASP A 137 -13.46 18.30 -26.37
N PHE A 138 -12.58 17.90 -25.46
CA PHE A 138 -12.47 18.42 -24.10
C PHE A 138 -12.30 19.96 -24.07
N GLN A 139 -13.39 20.67 -23.74
CA GLN A 139 -13.41 22.13 -23.56
C GLN A 139 -13.27 22.56 -22.08
N GLY A 140 -13.06 21.62 -21.16
CA GLY A 140 -12.87 21.88 -19.73
C GLY A 140 -12.53 20.59 -18.98
N CYS A 141 -11.92 20.71 -17.80
CA CYS A 141 -11.56 19.57 -16.95
C CYS A 141 -12.80 18.92 -16.29
N GLY A 142 -12.78 17.59 -16.09
CA GLY A 142 -13.65 16.92 -15.11
C GLY A 142 -14.92 16.28 -15.66
N THR A 143 -14.84 15.57 -16.78
CA THR A 143 -15.97 14.80 -17.33
C THR A 143 -15.66 13.33 -17.60
N THR A 144 -14.43 12.89 -17.32
CA THR A 144 -14.05 11.49 -17.47
C THR A 144 -14.25 10.82 -16.14
N HIS A 145 -15.11 9.80 -16.12
CA HIS A 145 -15.25 8.97 -14.93
C HIS A 145 -14.11 7.96 -14.87
N GLY A 146 -13.67 7.70 -13.65
CA GLY A 146 -12.77 6.63 -13.35
C GLY A 146 -13.16 5.96 -12.05
N THR A 147 -12.85 4.67 -11.99
CA THR A 147 -13.01 3.86 -10.80
C THR A 147 -11.70 3.14 -10.51
N ALA A 148 -11.28 3.19 -9.25
CA ALA A 148 -10.19 2.37 -8.72
C ALA A 148 -10.73 1.49 -7.59
N THR A 149 -10.53 0.19 -7.70
CA THR A 149 -10.87 -0.78 -6.65
C THR A 149 -9.59 -1.34 -6.06
N LEU A 150 -9.40 -1.12 -4.76
CA LEU A 150 -8.26 -1.59 -4.00
C LEU A 150 -8.69 -2.83 -3.22
N SER A 151 -7.92 -3.91 -3.36
CA SER A 151 -8.18 -5.16 -2.64
C SER A 151 -6.92 -5.68 -1.97
N GLY A 152 -7.02 -5.96 -0.67
CA GLY A 152 -5.93 -6.52 0.13
C GLY A 152 -4.62 -5.74 0.06
N VAL A 153 -4.68 -4.40 -0.01
CA VAL A 153 -3.49 -3.55 -0.05
C VAL A 153 -2.76 -3.60 1.28
N GLU A 154 -1.44 -3.77 1.22
CA GLU A 154 -0.55 -3.80 2.38
C GLU A 154 0.65 -2.88 2.15
N GLY A 155 1.12 -2.24 3.22
CA GLY A 155 2.30 -1.38 3.17
C GLY A 155 2.52 -0.70 4.51
N ASP A 156 3.78 -0.38 4.81
CA ASP A 156 4.17 0.33 6.04
C ASP A 156 3.64 -0.34 7.34
N GLY A 157 3.64 -1.68 7.36
CA GLY A 157 3.16 -2.48 8.49
C GLY A 157 1.64 -2.48 8.68
N LEU A 158 0.88 -1.93 7.73
CA LEU A 158 -0.58 -1.88 7.74
C LEU A 158 -1.16 -2.76 6.64
N ARG A 159 -2.37 -3.25 6.89
CA ARG A 159 -3.26 -3.85 5.89
C ARG A 159 -4.54 -3.03 5.83
N PHE A 160 -5.01 -2.76 4.62
CA PHE A 160 -6.16 -1.90 4.38
C PHE A 160 -7.38 -2.72 3.97
N ALA A 161 -8.55 -2.30 4.43
CA ALA A 161 -9.80 -2.88 3.99
C ALA A 161 -10.03 -2.54 2.50
N ASP A 162 -10.71 -3.43 1.80
CA ASP A 162 -11.08 -3.22 0.40
C ASP A 162 -11.93 -1.95 0.23
N VAL A 163 -11.64 -1.16 -0.80
CA VAL A 163 -12.35 0.09 -1.09
C VAL A 163 -12.46 0.33 -2.59
N THR A 164 -13.60 0.87 -3.02
CA THR A 164 -13.81 1.37 -4.38
C THR A 164 -13.93 2.88 -4.34
N ILE A 165 -13.09 3.55 -5.12
CA ILE A 165 -13.05 4.99 -5.30
C ILE A 165 -13.65 5.28 -6.67
N GLU A 166 -14.66 6.14 -6.73
CA GLU A 166 -15.26 6.62 -7.97
C GLU A 166 -14.98 8.12 -8.08
N SER A 167 -14.62 8.60 -9.27
CA SER A 167 -14.43 10.02 -9.49
C SER A 167 -14.82 10.43 -10.90
N ALA A 168 -15.40 11.62 -11.02
CA ALA A 168 -15.68 12.27 -12.31
C ALA A 168 -14.58 13.27 -12.72
N ASN A 169 -13.54 13.43 -11.90
CA ASN A 169 -12.53 14.47 -12.06
C ASN A 169 -11.25 13.97 -12.78
N ILE A 170 -11.29 12.78 -13.37
CA ILE A 170 -10.16 12.27 -14.15
C ILE A 170 -9.95 13.15 -15.38
N GLY A 171 -8.68 13.41 -15.72
CA GLY A 171 -8.25 14.38 -16.73
C GLY A 171 -8.15 15.83 -16.21
N CYS A 172 -8.50 16.12 -14.96
CA CYS A 172 -8.25 17.41 -14.32
C CYS A 172 -6.92 17.41 -13.58
N TYR A 173 -5.96 18.22 -14.00
CA TYR A 173 -4.91 18.61 -13.07
C TYR A 173 -5.47 19.65 -12.10
N ALA A 174 -5.12 19.56 -10.81
CA ALA A 174 -5.31 20.68 -9.91
C ALA A 174 -4.62 21.91 -10.52
N GLY A 175 -5.29 23.07 -10.49
CA GLY A 175 -4.80 24.35 -11.00
C GLY A 175 -5.39 25.55 -10.25
#